data_AF-S9VSS2-F1
#
_entry.id   AF-S9VSS2-F1
#
_cell.length_a   1.000
_cell.length_b   1.000
_cell.length_c   1.000
_cell.angle_alpha   90.00
_cell.angle_beta   90.00
_cell.angle_gamma   90.00
#
_symmetry.space_group_name_H-M   'P 1'
#
loop_
_entity.id
_entity.type
_entity.pdbx_description
1 polymer ?
#
loop_
_entity_poly.entity_id
_entity_poly.type
_entity_poly.pdbx_seq_one_letter_code
_entity_poly.pdbx_strand_id
1 'polypeptide(L)'
;MREALAESLESKFKLVRTQATSNMVAFDPSGRIRKYDTVEDILRDFFEIRLLTYQRRKNHQVAELERRYNIFFNKARFVHMIIKNELIFSGKKRGILILELREKGFQSIPKLKKGREANIVAKRARESGEDPAEAVDDFSSDFDYLLSMPIWSLTYEKYLKLLKRRDDVMTKIDTLSELHIRELYMKELEEFESTWDEMDQIIQSMLDEQYSCATCKRDAHARQKDKASIDNETGS
;
A
#
# COMPACT_ATOMS: atom_id res chain seq x y z
N MET A 1 -9.44 -51.83 24.79
CA MET A 1 -10.71 -51.36 25.39
C MET A 1 -10.94 -49.86 25.21
N ARG A 2 -9.95 -48.96 25.46
CA ARG A 2 -10.14 -47.51 25.28
C ARG A 2 -10.35 -47.10 23.81
N GLU A 3 -9.57 -47.64 22.89
CA GLU A 3 -9.67 -47.32 21.45
C GLU A 3 -11.02 -47.76 20.84
N ALA A 4 -11.49 -48.97 21.16
CA ALA A 4 -12.80 -49.46 20.72
C ALA A 4 -13.99 -48.66 21.29
N LEU A 5 -13.83 -48.03 22.46
CA LEU A 5 -14.84 -47.11 23.01
C LEU A 5 -14.84 -45.77 22.25
N ALA A 6 -13.65 -45.25 21.92
CA ALA A 6 -13.49 -43.99 21.18
C ALA A 6 -14.06 -44.07 19.75
N GLU A 7 -13.72 -45.12 18.98
CA GLU A 7 -14.29 -45.33 17.63
C GLU A 7 -15.82 -45.43 17.66
N SER A 8 -16.40 -46.09 18.67
CA SER A 8 -17.86 -46.18 18.81
C SER A 8 -18.50 -44.83 19.17
N LEU A 9 -17.81 -43.98 19.94
CA LEU A 9 -18.30 -42.67 20.37
C LEU A 9 -18.30 -41.67 19.20
N GLU A 10 -17.20 -41.61 18.45
CA GLU A 10 -17.08 -40.72 17.29
C GLU A 10 -18.15 -41.02 16.23
N SER A 11 -18.42 -42.31 15.99
CA SER A 11 -19.49 -42.75 15.08
C SER A 11 -20.89 -42.49 15.66
N LYS A 12 -21.13 -42.76 16.95
CA LYS A 12 -22.43 -42.50 17.60
C LYS A 12 -22.80 -41.02 17.63
N PHE A 13 -21.82 -40.15 17.87
CA PHE A 13 -22.02 -38.70 17.93
C PHE A 13 -21.81 -37.97 16.60
N LYS A 14 -21.46 -38.71 15.53
CA LYS A 14 -21.24 -38.18 14.16
C LYS A 14 -20.22 -37.03 14.14
N LEU A 15 -19.14 -37.17 14.90
CA LEU A 15 -18.10 -36.15 15.03
C LEU A 15 -17.12 -36.12 13.86
N VAL A 16 -17.09 -37.19 13.04
CA VAL A 16 -16.18 -37.34 11.90
C VAL A 16 -16.93 -37.23 10.58
N ARG A 17 -16.44 -36.38 9.68
CA ARG A 17 -16.91 -36.27 8.29
C ARG A 17 -15.73 -36.30 7.33
N THR A 18 -15.80 -37.17 6.33
CA THR A 18 -14.83 -37.19 5.23
C THR A 18 -15.10 -36.03 4.27
N GLN A 19 -14.05 -35.29 3.91
CA GLN A 19 -14.10 -34.27 2.87
C GLN A 19 -13.20 -34.71 1.70
N ALA A 20 -13.76 -34.74 0.48
CA ALA A 20 -13.02 -35.10 -0.72
C ALA A 20 -12.37 -33.87 -1.36
N THR A 21 -11.07 -33.91 -1.61
CA THR A 21 -10.28 -32.81 -2.20
C THR A 21 -9.95 -32.99 -3.69
N SER A 22 -10.59 -33.96 -4.37
CA SER A 22 -10.27 -34.33 -5.76
C SER A 22 -10.62 -33.28 -6.82
N ASN A 23 -11.42 -32.26 -6.49
CA ASN A 23 -11.93 -31.27 -7.43
C ASN A 23 -11.39 -29.86 -7.12
N MET A 24 -10.09 -29.65 -7.37
CA MET A 24 -9.47 -28.33 -7.30
C MET A 24 -9.43 -27.71 -8.70
N VAL A 25 -10.35 -26.79 -9.00
CA VAL A 25 -10.44 -26.12 -10.31
C VAL A 25 -10.36 -24.62 -10.09
N ALA A 26 -9.41 -23.95 -10.72
CA ALA A 26 -9.23 -22.50 -10.62
C ALA A 26 -8.77 -21.90 -11.95
N PHE A 27 -8.69 -20.58 -12.00
CA PHE A 27 -8.13 -19.87 -13.15
C PHE A 27 -6.62 -19.81 -13.06
N ASP A 28 -5.95 -20.22 -14.13
CA ASP A 28 -4.52 -20.04 -14.32
C ASP A 28 -4.15 -18.55 -14.38
N PRO A 29 -2.87 -18.20 -14.23
CA PRO A 29 -2.36 -16.85 -14.49
C PRO A 29 -2.71 -16.29 -15.88
N SER A 30 -2.98 -17.16 -16.85
CA SER A 30 -3.41 -16.80 -18.21
C SER A 30 -4.93 -16.60 -18.35
N GLY A 31 -5.70 -16.76 -17.27
CA GLY A 31 -7.16 -16.64 -17.22
C GLY A 31 -7.93 -17.86 -17.75
N ARG A 32 -7.25 -19.01 -17.90
CA ARG A 32 -7.86 -20.26 -18.39
C ARG A 32 -8.27 -21.15 -17.23
N ILE A 33 -9.34 -21.92 -17.39
CA ILE A 33 -9.78 -22.88 -16.36
C ILE A 33 -8.85 -24.09 -16.38
N ARG A 34 -8.20 -24.38 -15.25
CA ARG A 34 -7.34 -25.55 -15.06
C ARG A 34 -7.78 -26.34 -13.84
N LYS A 35 -7.73 -27.66 -13.96
CA LYS A 35 -7.85 -28.58 -12.83
C LYS A 35 -6.44 -28.83 -12.27
N TYR A 36 -6.29 -28.66 -10.97
CA TYR A 36 -5.07 -28.93 -10.22
C TYR A 36 -5.20 -30.28 -9.52
N ASP A 37 -4.15 -31.09 -9.57
CA ASP A 37 -4.10 -32.39 -8.92
C ASP A 37 -3.58 -32.26 -7.48
N THR A 38 -2.65 -31.32 -7.27
CA THR A 38 -2.02 -31.07 -5.97
C THR A 38 -2.10 -29.59 -5.58
N VAL A 39 -2.02 -29.30 -4.27
CA VAL A 39 -2.04 -27.91 -3.76
C VAL A 39 -0.73 -27.20 -4.13
N GLU A 40 0.35 -27.95 -4.25
CA GLU A 40 1.68 -27.52 -4.63
C GLU A 40 1.69 -26.91 -6.03
N ASP A 41 0.90 -27.45 -6.96
CA ASP A 41 0.78 -26.89 -8.31
C ASP A 41 0.15 -25.49 -8.29
N ILE A 42 -0.87 -25.28 -7.45
CA ILE A 42 -1.49 -23.97 -7.24
C ILE A 42 -0.47 -22.99 -6.66
N LEU A 43 0.33 -23.43 -5.68
CA LEU A 43 1.36 -22.61 -5.06
C LEU A 43 2.45 -22.21 -6.06
N ARG A 44 2.89 -23.12 -6.94
CA ARG A 44 3.89 -22.81 -7.97
C ARG A 44 3.42 -21.69 -8.90
N ASP A 45 2.22 -21.82 -9.46
CA ASP A 45 1.62 -20.79 -10.32
C ASP A 45 1.48 -19.45 -9.57
N PHE A 46 1.11 -19.50 -8.29
CA PHE A 46 1.02 -18.31 -7.44
C PHE A 46 2.38 -17.62 -7.24
N PHE A 47 3.42 -18.37 -6.86
CA PHE A 47 4.74 -17.81 -6.53
C PHE A 47 5.40 -17.13 -7.74
N GLU A 48 5.24 -17.67 -8.94
CA GLU A 48 5.79 -17.06 -10.17
C GLU A 48 5.22 -15.65 -10.40
N ILE A 49 3.90 -15.52 -10.33
CA ILE A 49 3.21 -14.24 -10.50
C ILE A 49 3.50 -13.30 -9.34
N ARG A 50 3.55 -13.82 -8.12
CA ARG A 50 3.86 -13.04 -6.93
C ARG A 50 5.23 -12.38 -7.08
N LEU A 51 6.29 -13.14 -7.38
CA LEU A 51 7.65 -12.62 -7.51
C LEU A 51 7.76 -11.52 -8.59
N LEU A 52 7.14 -11.75 -9.75
CA LEU A 52 7.09 -10.76 -10.84
C LEU A 52 6.35 -9.49 -10.44
N THR A 53 5.28 -9.62 -9.65
CA THR A 53 4.52 -8.48 -9.11
C THR A 53 5.33 -7.68 -8.10
N TYR A 54 6.10 -8.34 -7.22
CA TYR A 54 7.02 -7.66 -6.31
C TYR A 54 8.09 -6.87 -7.08
N GLN A 55 8.62 -7.43 -8.17
CA GLN A 55 9.58 -6.72 -9.00
C GLN A 55 8.97 -5.47 -9.64
N ARG A 56 7.77 -5.59 -10.22
CA ARG A 56 7.03 -4.43 -10.76
C ARG A 56 6.78 -3.37 -9.69
N ARG A 57 6.40 -3.79 -8.48
CA ARG A 57 6.16 -2.91 -7.34
C ARG A 57 7.43 -2.18 -6.91
N LYS A 58 8.55 -2.89 -6.76
CA LYS A 58 9.86 -2.30 -6.42
C LYS A 58 10.26 -1.26 -7.45
N ASN A 59 10.17 -1.59 -8.74
CA ASN A 59 10.48 -0.65 -9.82
C ASN A 59 9.61 0.61 -9.78
N HIS A 60 8.30 0.44 -9.53
CA HIS A 60 7.39 1.58 -9.38
C HIS A 60 7.77 2.46 -8.19
N GLN A 61 8.05 1.85 -7.03
CA GLN A 61 8.45 2.57 -5.82
C GLN A 61 9.76 3.34 -6.04
N VAL A 62 10.77 2.71 -6.65
CA VAL A 62 12.04 3.38 -7.02
C VAL A 62 11.77 4.55 -7.96
N ALA A 63 11.03 4.34 -9.06
CA ALA A 63 10.73 5.41 -10.01
C ALA A 63 9.95 6.58 -9.38
N GLU A 64 9.05 6.29 -8.44
CA GLU A 64 8.33 7.33 -7.71
C GLU A 64 9.25 8.12 -6.78
N LEU A 65 10.15 7.44 -6.06
CA LEU A 65 11.14 8.07 -5.20
C LEU A 65 12.14 8.89 -6.01
N GLU A 66 12.63 8.39 -7.14
CA GLU A 66 13.50 9.13 -8.07
C GLU A 66 12.81 10.39 -8.59
N ARG A 67 11.53 10.30 -8.96
CA ARG A 67 10.75 11.47 -9.35
C ARG A 67 10.67 12.50 -8.22
N ARG A 68 10.44 12.06 -6.98
CA ARG A 68 10.43 12.95 -5.79
C ARG A 68 11.80 13.54 -5.52
N TYR A 69 12.88 12.76 -5.63
CA TYR A 69 14.26 13.21 -5.50
C TYR A 69 14.55 14.33 -6.49
N ASN A 70 14.24 14.11 -7.77
CA ASN A 70 14.37 15.07 -8.84
C ASN A 70 13.59 16.37 -8.58
N ILE A 71 12.37 16.28 -8.04
CA ILE A 71 11.59 17.46 -7.63
C ILE A 71 12.35 18.24 -6.54
N PHE A 72 12.79 17.59 -5.47
CA PHE A 72 13.49 18.27 -4.37
C PHE A 72 14.84 18.83 -4.80
N PHE A 73 15.58 18.10 -5.64
CA PHE A 73 16.84 18.53 -6.22
C PHE A 73 16.68 19.81 -7.05
N ASN A 74 15.72 19.83 -7.98
CA ASN A 74 15.44 21.01 -8.79
C ASN A 74 14.91 22.18 -7.95
N LYS A 75 14.06 21.92 -6.95
CA LYS A 75 13.60 22.97 -6.02
C LYS A 75 14.75 23.58 -5.22
N ALA A 76 15.63 22.75 -4.67
CA ALA A 76 16.78 23.21 -3.92
C ALA A 76 17.72 24.05 -4.83
N ARG A 77 17.99 23.57 -6.04
CA ARG A 77 18.80 24.28 -7.04
C ARG A 77 18.19 25.63 -7.42
N PHE A 78 16.87 25.69 -7.63
CA PHE A 78 16.15 26.91 -7.95
C PHE A 78 16.24 27.95 -6.82
N VAL A 79 15.96 27.54 -5.57
CA VAL A 79 16.07 28.43 -4.40
C VAL A 79 17.50 28.92 -4.22
N HIS A 80 18.49 28.03 -4.39
CA HIS A 80 19.91 28.40 -4.29
C HIS A 80 20.33 29.45 -5.32
N MET A 81 19.90 29.30 -6.59
CA MET A 81 20.17 30.28 -7.65
C MET A 81 19.50 31.64 -7.38
N ILE A 82 18.32 31.65 -6.77
CA ILE A 82 17.64 32.89 -6.36
C ILE A 82 18.40 33.57 -5.22
N ILE A 83 18.80 32.82 -4.18
CA ILE A 83 19.56 33.37 -3.05
C ILE A 83 20.90 33.97 -3.53
N LYS A 84 21.53 33.34 -4.53
CA LYS A 84 22.77 33.85 -5.17
C LYS A 84 22.54 35.00 -6.16
N ASN A 85 21.29 35.43 -6.39
CA ASN A 85 20.91 36.41 -7.40
C ASN A 85 21.30 36.03 -8.86
N GLU A 86 21.55 34.75 -9.14
CA GLU A 86 21.85 34.24 -10.49
C GLU A 86 20.58 34.11 -11.36
N LEU A 87 19.41 34.05 -10.72
CA LEU A 87 18.12 33.94 -11.38
C LEU A 87 17.17 35.02 -10.84
N ILE A 88 16.84 35.99 -11.69
CA ILE A 88 15.94 37.09 -11.35
C ILE A 88 14.58 36.83 -11.99
N PHE A 89 13.56 36.63 -11.17
CA PHE A 89 12.18 36.43 -11.63
C PHE A 89 11.35 37.72 -11.67
N SER A 90 11.85 38.81 -11.06
CA SER A 90 11.15 40.10 -10.99
C SER A 90 10.97 40.71 -12.38
N GLY A 91 9.74 41.11 -12.72
CA GLY A 91 9.41 41.85 -13.94
C GLY A 91 9.45 41.06 -15.26
N LYS A 92 9.79 39.75 -15.24
CA LYS A 92 9.84 38.92 -16.46
C LYS A 92 8.49 38.26 -16.75
N LYS A 93 8.14 38.15 -18.03
CA LYS A 93 6.96 37.38 -18.48
C LYS A 93 7.18 35.88 -18.22
N ARG A 94 6.12 35.14 -17.85
CA ARG A 94 6.16 33.70 -17.56
C ARG A 94 6.82 32.88 -18.68
N GLY A 95 6.53 33.18 -19.95
CA GLY A 95 7.13 32.48 -21.09
C GLY A 95 8.66 32.61 -21.18
N ILE A 96 9.21 33.80 -20.86
CA ILE A 96 10.66 34.03 -20.86
C ILE A 96 11.33 33.24 -19.72
N LEU A 97 10.68 33.18 -18.55
CA LEU A 97 11.17 32.40 -17.42
C LEU A 97 11.25 30.90 -17.74
N ILE A 98 10.25 30.36 -18.44
CA ILE A 98 10.25 28.97 -18.86
C ILE A 98 11.41 28.66 -19.81
N LEU A 99 11.71 29.56 -20.76
CA LEU A 99 12.86 29.43 -21.65
C LEU A 99 14.18 29.45 -20.86
N GLU A 100 14.35 30.39 -19.94
CA GLU A 100 15.56 30.49 -19.10
C GLU A 100 15.74 29.24 -18.21
N LEU A 101 14.66 28.69 -17.66
CA LEU A 101 14.71 27.44 -16.89
C LEU A 101 15.09 26.24 -17.76
N ARG A 102 14.63 26.19 -19.02
CA ARG A 102 15.00 25.16 -19.97
C ARG A 102 16.47 25.27 -20.36
N GLU A 103 16.97 26.48 -20.63
CA GLU A 103 18.38 26.75 -20.92
C GLU A 103 19.29 26.36 -19.75
N LYS A 104 18.87 26.63 -18.51
CA LYS A 104 19.61 26.22 -17.30
C LYS A 104 19.49 24.72 -16.97
N GLY A 105 18.74 23.96 -17.76
CA GLY A 105 18.60 22.51 -17.64
C GLY A 105 17.80 22.07 -16.41
N PHE A 106 16.77 22.83 -16.03
CA PHE A 106 15.79 22.32 -15.04
C PHE A 106 14.94 21.23 -15.69
N GLN A 107 14.64 20.17 -14.95
CA GLN A 107 13.82 19.08 -15.48
C GLN A 107 12.35 19.51 -15.61
N SER A 108 11.76 19.27 -16.78
CA SER A 108 10.33 19.42 -16.99
C SER A 108 9.59 18.28 -16.32
N ILE A 109 8.61 18.59 -15.47
CA ILE A 109 7.76 17.60 -14.82
C ILE A 109 6.33 17.85 -15.27
N PRO A 110 5.86 17.17 -16.32
CA PRO A 110 4.50 17.35 -16.79
C PRO A 110 3.54 16.92 -15.68
N LYS A 111 2.51 17.74 -15.45
CA LYS A 111 1.38 17.34 -14.61
C LYS A 111 0.73 16.15 -15.29
N LEU A 112 0.63 15.01 -14.60
CA LEU A 112 -0.18 13.90 -15.10
C LEU A 112 -1.61 14.41 -15.25
N LYS A 113 -2.06 14.64 -16.50
CA LYS A 113 -3.46 14.90 -16.80
C LYS A 113 -4.23 13.67 -16.31
N LYS A 114 -5.07 13.82 -15.28
CA LYS A 114 -5.89 12.70 -14.77
C LYS A 114 -6.75 12.18 -15.93
N GLY A 115 -6.81 10.86 -16.08
CA GLY A 115 -7.13 10.16 -17.33
C GLY A 115 -8.48 10.46 -18.03
N ARG A 116 -9.39 11.24 -17.43
CA ARG A 116 -10.59 11.74 -18.13
C ARG A 116 -10.27 12.94 -19.03
N GLU A 117 -9.48 13.91 -18.58
CA GLU A 117 -9.09 15.06 -19.41
C GLU A 117 -8.17 14.67 -20.57
N ALA A 118 -7.22 13.76 -20.35
CA ALA A 118 -6.26 13.35 -21.40
C ALA A 118 -6.96 12.74 -22.63
N ASN A 119 -7.99 11.91 -22.42
CA ASN A 119 -8.77 11.30 -23.49
C ASN A 119 -9.69 12.31 -24.20
N ILE A 120 -10.23 13.29 -23.49
CA ILE A 120 -11.10 14.34 -24.06
C ILE A 120 -10.27 15.32 -24.90
N VAL A 121 -9.08 15.71 -24.44
CA VAL A 121 -8.15 16.60 -25.15
C VAL A 121 -7.61 15.93 -26.41
N ALA A 122 -7.24 14.64 -26.35
CA ALA A 122 -6.81 13.88 -27.52
C ALA A 122 -7.93 13.71 -28.57
N LYS A 123 -9.20 13.69 -28.16
CA LYS A 123 -10.35 13.63 -29.06
C LYS A 123 -10.64 14.99 -29.71
N ARG A 124 -10.59 16.10 -28.96
CA ARG A 124 -10.76 17.47 -29.49
C ARG A 124 -9.63 17.90 -30.44
N ALA A 125 -8.39 17.52 -30.15
CA ALA A 125 -7.24 17.85 -31.00
C ALA A 125 -7.30 17.18 -32.39
N ARG A 126 -8.08 16.11 -32.55
CA ARG A 126 -8.34 15.46 -33.86
C ARG A 126 -9.44 16.15 -34.66
N GLU A 127 -10.22 17.04 -34.04
CA GLU A 127 -11.41 17.67 -34.63
C GLU A 127 -11.22 19.17 -34.96
N SER A 128 -10.28 19.91 -34.35
CA SER A 128 -10.22 21.38 -34.54
C SER A 128 -9.30 21.91 -35.65
N GLY A 129 -8.32 21.15 -36.15
CA GLY A 129 -7.50 21.59 -37.29
C GLY A 129 -6.90 23.01 -37.18
N GLU A 130 -6.44 23.41 -35.98
CA GLU A 130 -5.94 24.77 -35.71
C GLU A 130 -4.43 24.95 -36.02
N ASP A 131 -4.09 26.18 -36.41
CA ASP A 131 -2.79 26.65 -36.89
C ASP A 131 -1.60 26.47 -35.91
N PRO A 132 -0.35 26.37 -36.41
CA PRO A 132 0.82 25.90 -35.64
C PRO A 132 1.36 26.85 -34.56
N ALA A 133 0.73 28.00 -34.33
CA ALA A 133 1.26 29.07 -33.47
C ALA A 133 0.71 29.04 -32.02
N GLU A 134 -0.34 28.26 -31.74
CA GLU A 134 -0.91 28.12 -30.38
C GLU A 134 -0.40 26.88 -29.62
N ALA A 135 0.47 26.08 -30.23
CA ALA A 135 1.10 24.90 -29.61
C ALA A 135 2.16 25.22 -28.52
N VAL A 136 2.27 26.49 -28.10
CA VAL A 136 3.17 26.93 -27.03
C VAL A 136 2.54 26.89 -25.63
N ASP A 137 1.23 26.64 -25.50
CA ASP A 137 0.56 26.66 -24.19
C ASP A 137 0.69 25.34 -23.40
N ASP A 138 0.94 24.19 -24.05
CA ASP A 138 1.00 22.89 -23.35
C ASP A 138 2.28 22.74 -22.49
N PHE A 139 3.37 23.42 -22.86
CA PHE A 139 4.65 23.41 -22.12
C PHE A 139 4.69 24.37 -20.92
N SER A 140 3.67 25.23 -20.75
CA SER A 140 3.61 26.20 -19.63
C SER A 140 3.43 25.53 -18.26
N SER A 141 2.95 24.28 -18.27
CA SER A 141 2.62 23.52 -17.07
C SER A 141 3.80 22.72 -16.49
N ASP A 142 4.89 22.54 -17.25
CA ASP A 142 6.00 21.64 -16.91
C ASP A 142 6.89 22.12 -15.76
N PHE A 143 7.03 23.45 -15.62
CA PHE A 143 7.84 24.08 -14.57
C PHE A 143 6.99 24.63 -13.42
N ASP A 144 5.70 24.31 -13.40
CA ASP A 144 4.76 24.87 -12.43
C ASP A 144 5.16 24.50 -10.99
N TYR A 145 5.79 23.35 -10.77
CA TYR A 145 6.28 22.92 -9.46
C TYR A 145 7.39 23.82 -8.87
N LEU A 146 8.08 24.61 -9.71
CA LEU A 146 9.06 25.63 -9.30
C LEU A 146 8.41 27.00 -9.19
N LEU A 147 7.62 27.39 -10.20
CA LEU A 147 7.05 28.74 -10.32
C LEU A 147 5.86 29.00 -9.37
N SER A 148 5.13 27.96 -8.96
CA SER A 148 4.03 28.06 -8.00
C SER A 148 4.49 28.13 -6.53
N MET A 149 5.80 28.10 -6.28
CA MET A 149 6.32 28.17 -4.92
C MET A 149 6.10 29.56 -4.33
N PRO A 150 5.65 29.66 -3.06
CA PRO A 150 5.42 30.94 -2.43
C PRO A 150 6.75 31.62 -2.07
N ILE A 151 6.77 32.95 -2.08
CA ILE A 151 8.00 33.75 -1.85
C ILE A 151 8.68 33.42 -0.51
N TRP A 152 7.91 33.13 0.54
CA TRP A 152 8.46 32.73 1.85
C TRP A 152 9.25 31.42 1.82
N SER A 153 9.13 30.62 0.76
CA SER A 153 9.93 29.40 0.55
C SER A 153 11.33 29.68 0.00
N LEU A 154 11.60 30.92 -0.44
CA LEU A 154 12.86 31.36 -1.04
C LEU A 154 13.88 31.86 0.02
N THR A 155 13.86 31.27 1.22
CA THR A 155 14.79 31.60 2.31
C THR A 155 15.84 30.51 2.50
N TYR A 156 16.97 30.87 3.12
CA TYR A 156 18.08 29.94 3.37
C TYR A 156 17.66 28.73 4.24
N GLU A 157 16.82 28.96 5.25
CA GLU A 157 16.29 27.86 6.09
C GLU A 157 15.47 26.84 5.30
N LYS A 158 14.68 27.32 4.32
CA LYS A 158 13.86 26.47 3.48
C LYS A 158 14.71 25.71 2.46
N TYR A 159 15.77 26.33 1.95
CA TYR A 159 16.80 25.65 1.16
C TYR A 159 17.42 24.46 1.93
N LEU A 160 17.86 24.67 3.18
CA LEU A 160 18.39 23.59 4.02
C LEU A 160 17.36 22.47 4.25
N LYS A 161 16.09 22.82 4.45
CA LYS A 161 15.01 21.83 4.56
C LYS A 161 14.79 21.03 3.27
N LEU A 162 14.95 21.67 2.10
CA LEU A 162 14.86 20.97 0.80
C LEU A 162 16.05 20.03 0.57
N LEU A 163 17.25 20.43 0.98
CA LEU A 163 18.42 19.54 0.96
C LEU A 163 18.22 18.32 1.84
N LYS A 164 17.79 18.53 3.09
CA LYS A 164 17.49 17.41 4.00
C LYS A 164 16.46 16.45 3.38
N ARG A 165 15.37 16.97 2.82
CA ARG A 165 14.36 16.15 2.13
C ARG A 165 14.92 15.39 0.92
N ARG A 166 15.81 16.00 0.14
CA ARG A 166 16.50 15.32 -0.97
C ARG A 166 17.31 14.15 -0.43
N ASP A 167 18.08 14.36 0.63
CA ASP A 167 18.95 13.35 1.23
C ASP A 167 18.16 12.21 1.88
N ASP A 168 17.05 12.54 2.57
CA ASP A 168 16.11 11.55 3.12
C ASP A 168 15.46 10.69 2.01
N VAL A 169 15.23 11.25 0.82
CA VAL A 169 14.71 10.47 -0.32
C VAL A 169 15.81 9.64 -0.97
N MET A 170 17.04 10.17 -1.06
CA MET A 170 18.20 9.45 -1.59
C MET A 170 18.46 8.18 -0.77
N THR A 171 18.54 8.31 0.56
CA THR A 171 18.72 7.17 1.46
C THR A 171 17.60 6.13 1.33
N LYS A 172 16.36 6.54 1.06
CA LYS A 172 15.25 5.61 0.78
C LYS A 172 15.40 4.88 -0.55
N ILE A 173 15.93 5.56 -1.57
CA ILE A 173 16.24 4.93 -2.86
C ILE A 173 17.34 3.89 -2.65
N ASP A 174 18.41 4.25 -1.94
CA ASP A 174 19.55 3.37 -1.69
C ASP A 174 19.11 2.12 -0.92
N THR A 175 18.42 2.28 0.21
CA THR A 175 17.89 1.16 1.01
C THR A 175 16.95 0.26 0.22
N LEU A 176 16.06 0.82 -0.61
CA LEU A 176 15.16 0.01 -1.45
C LEU A 176 15.91 -0.68 -2.59
N SER A 177 16.94 -0.04 -3.14
CA SER A 177 17.75 -0.58 -4.24
C SER A 177 18.57 -1.80 -3.80
N GLU A 178 19.16 -1.73 -2.61
CA GLU A 178 19.98 -2.79 -1.99
C GLU A 178 19.17 -4.05 -1.66
N LEU A 179 17.91 -3.89 -1.25
CA LEU A 179 17.07 -5.02 -0.85
C LEU A 179 16.73 -5.94 -2.02
N HIS A 180 16.98 -7.24 -1.88
CA HIS A 180 16.56 -8.20 -2.89
C HIS A 180 15.04 -8.45 -2.82
N ILE A 181 14.42 -8.80 -3.95
CA ILE A 181 12.96 -9.04 -4.06
C ILE A 181 12.47 -10.09 -3.05
N ARG A 182 13.27 -11.16 -2.89
CA ARG A 182 13.00 -12.23 -1.91
C ARG A 182 13.03 -11.72 -0.48
N GLU A 183 14.00 -10.89 -0.13
CA GLU A 183 14.11 -10.31 1.21
C GLU A 183 12.94 -9.37 1.51
N LEU A 184 12.54 -8.57 0.52
CA LEU A 184 11.37 -7.71 0.63
C LEU A 184 10.10 -8.53 0.89
N TYR A 185 9.97 -9.69 0.22
CA TYR A 185 8.83 -10.57 0.45
C TYR A 185 8.87 -11.24 1.82
N MET A 186 10.02 -11.75 2.25
CA MET A 186 10.18 -12.36 3.57
C MET A 186 9.86 -11.39 4.70
N LYS A 187 10.36 -10.14 4.63
CA LYS A 187 10.05 -9.11 5.62
C LYS A 187 8.54 -8.83 5.72
N GLU A 188 7.84 -8.82 4.59
CA GLU A 188 6.38 -8.63 4.59
C GLU A 188 5.63 -9.86 5.11
N LEU A 189 6.16 -11.06 4.93
CA LEU A 189 5.60 -12.27 5.54
C LEU A 189 5.79 -12.27 7.06
N GLU A 190 6.96 -11.84 7.55
CA GLU A 190 7.24 -11.68 8.98
C GLU A 190 6.33 -10.62 9.62
N GLU A 191 6.15 -9.47 8.96
CA GLU A 191 5.21 -8.43 9.40
C GLU A 191 3.77 -8.97 9.43
N PHE A 192 3.38 -9.72 8.38
CA PHE A 192 2.06 -10.34 8.33
C PHE A 192 1.85 -11.35 9.47
N GLU A 193 2.81 -12.25 9.70
CA GLU A 193 2.76 -13.25 10.77
C GLU A 193 2.65 -12.59 12.15
N SER A 194 3.45 -11.55 12.41
CA SER A 194 3.36 -10.78 13.66
C SER A 194 1.97 -10.16 13.86
N THR A 195 1.41 -9.53 12.83
CA THR A 195 0.05 -8.95 12.92
C THR A 195 -1.02 -10.02 13.07
N TRP A 196 -0.81 -11.20 12.48
CA TRP A 196 -1.72 -12.32 12.57
C TRP A 196 -1.76 -12.89 13.99
N ASP A 197 -0.60 -13.08 14.61
CA ASP A 197 -0.48 -13.54 16.00
C ASP A 197 -1.15 -12.57 16.99
N GLU A 198 -1.00 -11.27 16.77
CA GLU A 198 -1.71 -10.24 17.54
C GLU A 198 -3.23 -10.38 17.40
N MET A 199 -3.72 -10.61 16.17
CA MET A 199 -5.14 -10.83 15.93
C MET A 199 -5.66 -12.11 16.60
N ASP A 200 -4.91 -13.20 16.55
CA ASP A 200 -5.29 -14.47 17.17
C ASP A 200 -5.35 -14.34 18.71
N GLN A 201 -4.42 -13.60 19.31
CA GLN A 201 -4.48 -13.29 20.75
C GLN A 201 -5.72 -12.46 21.12
N ILE A 202 -6.09 -11.50 20.28
CA ILE A 202 -7.31 -10.70 20.48
C ILE A 202 -8.55 -11.61 20.36
N ILE A 203 -8.63 -12.45 19.34
CA ILE A 203 -9.74 -13.39 19.16
C ILE A 203 -9.85 -14.33 20.37
N GLN A 204 -8.72 -14.86 20.84
CA GLN A 204 -8.70 -15.76 21.98
C GLN A 204 -9.15 -15.07 23.26
N SER A 205 -8.68 -13.85 23.54
CA SER A 205 -9.13 -13.08 24.70
C SER A 205 -10.62 -12.74 24.65
N MET A 206 -11.15 -12.39 23.48
CA MET A 206 -12.58 -12.18 23.28
C MET A 206 -13.40 -13.46 23.55
N LEU A 207 -12.90 -14.63 23.13
CA LEU A 207 -13.55 -15.91 23.40
C LEU A 207 -13.53 -16.22 24.91
N ASP A 208 -12.39 -16.05 25.57
CA ASP A 208 -12.23 -16.33 27.00
C ASP A 208 -13.13 -15.42 27.86
N GLU A 209 -13.28 -14.14 27.49
CA GLU A 209 -14.24 -13.22 28.12
C GLU A 209 -15.69 -13.69 27.94
N GLN A 210 -16.07 -14.17 26.75
CA GLN A 210 -17.39 -14.73 26.50
C GLN A 210 -17.66 -15.99 27.33
N TYR A 211 -16.68 -16.90 27.43
CA TYR A 211 -16.80 -18.10 28.24
C TYR A 211 -16.83 -17.77 29.74
N SER A 212 -16.03 -16.82 30.21
CA SER A 212 -16.05 -16.36 31.61
C SER A 212 -17.37 -15.67 31.99
N CYS A 213 -17.93 -14.84 31.10
CA CYS A 213 -19.25 -14.25 31.30
C CYS A 213 -20.37 -15.30 31.31
N ALA A 214 -20.26 -16.35 30.47
CA ALA A 214 -21.23 -17.45 30.41
C ALA A 214 -21.14 -18.40 31.61
N THR A 215 -19.94 -18.70 32.13
CA THR A 215 -19.75 -19.51 33.35
C THR A 215 -20.18 -18.76 34.59
N CYS A 216 -19.83 -17.47 34.73
CA CYS A 216 -20.31 -16.64 35.85
C CYS A 216 -21.85 -16.56 35.89
N LYS A 217 -22.52 -16.48 34.73
CA LYS A 217 -23.99 -16.52 34.64
C LYS A 217 -24.57 -17.89 35.01
N ARG A 218 -23.92 -19.00 34.64
CA ARG A 218 -24.34 -20.36 35.01
C ARG A 218 -24.12 -20.65 36.51
N ASP A 219 -22.99 -20.21 37.07
CA ASP A 219 -22.65 -20.39 38.48
C ASP A 219 -23.54 -19.54 39.40
N ALA A 220 -23.91 -18.32 38.98
CA ALA A 220 -24.90 -17.50 39.67
C ALA A 220 -26.30 -18.16 39.70
N HIS A 221 -26.70 -18.80 38.60
CA HIS A 221 -27.97 -19.51 38.50
C HIS A 221 -28.00 -20.81 39.32
N ALA A 222 -26.88 -21.53 39.40
CA ALA A 222 -26.72 -22.72 40.24
C ALA A 222 -26.82 -22.37 41.74
N ARG A 223 -26.11 -21.32 42.18
CA ARG A 223 -26.16 -20.83 43.58
C ARG A 223 -27.55 -20.35 44.02
N GLN A 224 -28.38 -19.83 43.12
CA GLN A 224 -29.77 -19.47 43.41
C GLN A 224 -30.68 -20.71 43.56
N LYS A 225 -30.44 -21.78 42.79
CA LYS A 225 -31.16 -23.05 42.94
C LYS A 225 -30.79 -23.79 44.22
N ASP A 226 -29.53 -23.76 44.63
CA ASP A 226 -29.09 -24.41 45.87
C ASP A 226 -29.66 -23.71 47.11
N LYS A 227 -29.72 -22.37 47.12
CA LYS A 227 -30.40 -21.61 48.20
C LYS A 227 -31.89 -21.93 48.30
N ALA A 228 -32.60 -21.98 47.17
CA ALA A 228 -34.03 -22.34 47.15
C ALA A 228 -34.31 -23.79 47.60
N SER A 229 -33.31 -24.67 47.51
CA SER A 229 -33.43 -26.06 47.96
C SER A 229 -33.19 -26.19 49.48
N ILE A 230 -32.24 -25.42 50.02
CA ILE A 230 -31.94 -25.37 51.47
C ILE A 230 -33.10 -24.76 52.25
N ASP A 231 -33.72 -23.69 51.72
CA ASP A 231 -34.85 -23.02 52.38
C ASP A 231 -36.12 -23.90 52.47
N ASN A 232 -36.25 -24.91 51.58
CA ASN A 232 -37.35 -25.89 51.60
C ASN A 232 -37.13 -27.05 52.59
N GLU A 233 -35.89 -27.33 53.01
CA GLU A 233 -35.60 -28.41 53.98
C GLU A 233 -35.66 -27.94 55.45
N THR A 234 -35.49 -26.64 55.72
CA THR A 234 -35.57 -26.08 57.08
C THR A 234 -36.97 -25.63 57.52
N GLY A 235 -37.98 -25.82 56.66
CA GLY A 235 -39.35 -25.33 56.84
C GLY A 235 -40.40 -26.41 57.12
N SER A 236 -40.04 -27.54 57.73
CA SER A 236 -40.99 -28.55 58.26
C SER A 236 -40.79 -28.78 59.74
#